data_AF-A0A8S2PMA5-F1
#
_entry.id   AF-A0A8S2PMA5-F1
#
_cell.length_a   1.000
_cell.length_b   1.000
_cell.length_c   1.000
_cell.angle_alpha   90.00
_cell.angle_beta   90.00
_cell.angle_gamma   90.00
#
_symmetry.space_group_name_H-M   'P 1'
#
loop_
_entity.id
_entity.type
_entity.pdbx_description
1 polymer ?
#
loop_
_entity_poly.entity_id
_entity_poly.type
_entity_poly.pdbx_seq_one_letter_code
_entity_poly.pdbx_strand_id
1 'polypeptide(L)' 'MLAIFAEHDKESWDIPLPQLALAIRAAINESTGHSPAFLMYGRELKLPLDLMYGPEADVLD' A
#
# COMPACT_ATOMS: atom_id res chain seq x y z
N MET A 1 11.16 -8.65 -5.63
CA MET A 1 10.88 -8.29 -4.22
C MET A 1 10.02 -9.35 -3.52
N LEU A 2 8.80 -9.64 -3.99
CA LEU A 2 7.93 -10.68 -3.37
C LEU A 2 8.56 -12.08 -3.31
N ALA A 3 9.18 -12.53 -4.40
CA ALA A 3 9.85 -13.83 -4.43
C ALA A 3 11.01 -13.94 -3.41
N ILE A 4 11.74 -12.84 -3.20
CA ILE A 4 12.83 -12.77 -2.21
C ILE A 4 12.27 -12.84 -0.79
N PHE A 5 11.17 -12.12 -0.54
CA PHE A 5 10.47 -12.15 0.74
C PHE A 5 9.94 -13.57 1.07
N ALA A 6 9.31 -14.22 0.09
CA ALA A 6 8.78 -15.57 0.25
C ALA A 6 9.88 -16.64 0.41
N GLU A 7 11.05 -16.43 -0.18
CA GLU A 7 12.20 -17.31 0.04
C GLU A 7 12.80 -17.15 1.44
N HIS A 8 12.71 -15.96 2.03
CA HIS A 8 13.25 -15.68 3.36
C HIS A 8 12.40 -16.27 4.48
N ASP A 9 11.07 -16.28 4.33
CA ASP A 9 10.13 -16.84 5.30
C ASP A 9 9.19 -17.86 4.63
N LYS A 10 9.70 -19.05 4.34
CA LYS A 10 8.99 -20.06 3.53
C LYS A 10 7.74 -20.64 4.19
N GLU A 11 7.64 -20.59 5.52
CA GLU A 11 6.50 -21.17 6.24
C GLU A 11 5.36 -20.17 6.44
N SER A 12 5.67 -18.87 6.51
CA SER A 12 4.69 -17.82 6.82
C SER A 12 4.65 -16.68 5.80
N TRP A 13 5.23 -16.88 4.60
CA TRP A 13 5.28 -15.87 3.53
C TRP A 13 3.92 -15.32 3.12
N ASP A 14 2.86 -16.10 3.33
CA ASP A 14 1.50 -15.79 2.92
C ASP A 14 0.75 -14.91 3.94
N ILE A 15 1.13 -14.99 5.22
CA ILE A 15 0.54 -14.21 6.32
C ILE A 15 0.52 -12.70 6.03
N PRO A 16 1.60 -12.06 5.55
CA PRO A 16 1.62 -10.61 5.29
C PRO A 16 1.11 -10.22 3.90
N LEU A 17 0.71 -11.16 3.03
CA LEU A 17 0.26 -10.82 1.67
C LEU A 17 -0.89 -9.81 1.62
N PRO A 18 -1.92 -9.88 2.49
CA PRO A 18 -2.99 -8.89 2.48
C PRO A 18 -2.48 -7.47 2.74
N GLN A 19 -1.55 -7.31 3.70
CA GLN A 19 -0.93 -6.04 4.06
C GLN A 19 -0.06 -5.52 2.93
N LEU A 20 0.69 -6.41 2.27
CA LEU A 20 1.54 -6.04 1.15
C LEU A 20 0.73 -5.64 -0.09
N ALA A 21 -0.36 -6.36 -0.36
CA ALA A 21 -1.29 -6.01 -1.43
C ALA A 21 -2.04 -4.71 -1.13
N LEU A 22 -2.30 -4.38 0.15
CA LEU A 22 -2.82 -3.07 0.55
C LEU A 22 -1.79 -1.97 0.28
N ALA A 23 -0.53 -2.16 0.70
CA ALA A 23 0.54 -1.20 0.49
C ALA A 23 0.75 -0.90 -1.00
N ILE A 24 0.79 -1.93 -1.85
CA ILE A 24 0.93 -1.75 -3.31
C ILE A 24 -0.26 -0.97 -3.90
N ARG A 25 -1.49 -1.20 -3.42
CA ARG A 25 -2.68 -0.50 -3.92
C ARG A 25 -2.75 0.95 -3.49
N ALA A 26 -2.18 1.29 -2.32
CA ALA A 26 -2.20 2.63 -1.76
C ALA A 26 -0.98 3.48 -2.17
N ALA A 27 0.13 2.86 -2.57
CA ALA A 27 1.33 3.58 -2.98
C ALA A 27 1.16 4.26 -4.35
N ILE A 28 1.64 5.49 -4.47
CA ILE A 28 1.71 6.21 -5.74
C ILE A 28 2.68 5.49 -6.68
N ASN A 29 2.24 5.22 -7.90
CA ASN A 29 3.09 4.66 -8.94
C ASN A 29 3.74 5.77 -9.76
N GLU A 30 5.08 5.82 -9.77
CA GLU A 30 5.87 6.86 -10.45
C GLU A 30 5.53 7.07 -11.93
N SER A 31 5.20 6.00 -12.67
CA SER A 31 4.89 6.09 -14.10
C SER A 31 3.54 6.75 -14.38
N THR A 32 2.63 6.70 -13.40
CA THR A 32 1.25 7.22 -13.56
C THR A 32 0.97 8.43 -12.67
N GLY A 33 1.79 8.71 -11.67
CA GLY A 33 1.56 9.74 -10.66
C GLY A 33 0.41 9.46 -9.70
N HIS A 34 -0.24 8.28 -9.79
CA HIS A 34 -1.42 7.94 -9.00
C HIS A 34 -1.29 6.56 -8.35
N SER A 35 -2.03 6.34 -7.25
CA SER A 35 -2.15 5.01 -6.67
C SER A 35 -3.03 4.10 -7.55
N PRO A 36 -2.78 2.79 -7.59
CA PRO A 36 -3.67 1.85 -8.27
C PRO A 36 -5.11 1.92 -7.76
N ALA A 37 -5.32 2.19 -6.47
CA ALA A 37 -6.66 2.33 -5.90
C ALA A 37 -7.38 3.59 -6.42
N PHE A 38 -6.67 4.72 -6.55
CA PHE A 38 -7.23 5.93 -7.14
C PHE A 38 -7.68 5.70 -8.58
N LEU A 39 -6.85 5.01 -9.38
CA LEU A 39 -7.19 4.70 -10.77
C LEU A 39 -8.41 3.77 -10.90
N MET A 40 -8.59 2.84 -9.96
CA MET A 40 -9.71 1.88 -9.98
C MET A 40 -11.02 2.45 -9.41
N TYR A 41 -10.93 3.26 -8.36
CA TYR A 41 -12.10 3.69 -7.59
C TYR A 41 -12.38 5.20 -7.65
N GLY A 42 -11.51 5.98 -8.26
CA GLY A 42 -11.59 7.45 -8.32
C GLY A 42 -11.32 8.14 -6.98
N ARG A 43 -10.75 7.44 -6.00
CA ARG A 43 -10.41 7.99 -4.67
C ARG A 43 -9.27 7.19 -4.02
N GLU A 44 -8.52 7.83 -3.14
CA GLU A 44 -7.53 7.15 -2.31
C GLU A 44 -8.20 6.26 -1.25
N LEU A 45 -7.50 5.19 -0.86
CA LEU A 45 -7.93 4.33 0.24
C LEU A 45 -7.72 5.07 1.56
N LYS A 46 -8.67 4.93 2.49
CA LYS A 46 -8.47 5.32 3.88
C LYS A 46 -7.79 4.16 4.61
N LEU A 47 -6.53 4.33 4.95
CA LEU A 47 -5.74 3.35 5.67
C LEU A 47 -6.06 3.39 7.17
N PRO A 48 -5.83 2.28 7.90
CA PRO A 48 -5.99 2.28 9.37
C PRO A 48 -5.16 3.37 10.06
N LEU A 49 -3.97 3.69 9.52
CA LEU A 49 -3.12 4.78 10.01
C LEU A 49 -3.82 6.14 9.89
N ASP A 50 -4.45 6.43 8.75
CA ASP A 50 -5.20 7.68 8.52
C ASP A 50 -6.37 7.84 9.49
N LEU A 51 -6.95 6.73 9.95
CA LEU A 51 -8.03 6.75 10.95
C LEU A 51 -7.51 7.00 12.37
N MET A 52 -6.31 6.51 12.68
CA MET A 52 -5.70 6.67 14.01
C MET A 52 -5.04 8.04 14.20
N TYR A 53 -4.39 8.56 13.16
CA TYR A 53 -3.59 9.78 13.24
C TYR A 53 -4.22 10.97 12.49
N GLY A 54 -5.34 10.74 11.79
CA GLY A 54 -5.88 11.70 10.82
C GLY A 54 -5.13 11.61 9.48
N PRO A 55 -5.68 12.19 8.40
CA PRO A 55 -4.95 12.25 7.15
C PRO A 55 -3.69 13.10 7.36
N GLU A 56 -2.49 12.55 7.10
CA GLU A 56 -1.24 13.33 6.99
C GLU A 56 -1.21 14.23 5.74
N ALA A 57 -2.39 14.67 5.29
CA ALA A 57 -2.59 15.56 4.16
C ALA A 57 -2.31 17.00 4.60
N ASP A 58 -1.03 17.36 4.65
CA ASP A 58 -0.53 18.72 4.33
C ASP A 58 0.99 18.91 4.56
N VAL A 59 1.77 17.87 4.89
CA VAL A 59 3.21 18.02 5.17
C VAL A 59 4.11 17.51 4.04
N LEU A 60 3.81 17.93 2.81
CA LEU A 60 4.77 17.96 1.70
C LEU A 60 4.45 19.20 0.84
N ASP A 61 4.64 20.37 1.43
CA ASP A 61 5.07 21.60 0.72
C ASP A 61 6.61 21.69 0.81
#